data_AF-A0A328P9G5-F1
#
_entry.id   AF-A0A328P9G5-F1
#
_cell.length_a   1.000
_cell.length_b   1.000
_cell.length_c   1.000
_cell.angle_alpha   90.00
_cell.angle_beta   90.00
_cell.angle_gamma   90.00
#
_symmetry.space_group_name_H-M   'P 1'
#
loop_
_entity.id
_entity.type
_entity.pdbx_description
1 polymer ?
#
loop_
_entity_poly.entity_id
_entity_poly.type
_entity_poly.pdbx_seq_one_letter_code
_entity_poly.pdbx_strand_id
1 'polypeptide(L)'
;MVVFFPEKNQNIYILYPCDYVLIQKNNSPILIGYGGGKIKRKWIFPMLLLLGIALVLNVSDVSAATSNNSTTLDSQVTSQVSSQITYTPNEVNDAATKVKNFCDANHKLPNYVTIKNEQVTMPQFLYLLTTDVVQTSQGSAAAIPLKDVQAPLNSNGTTRGGTLTKKEYTNLALNIKSIVDSTGRAPGNVSTSIGQIKYETLIYIFSKIMDFQKTNKRLPNYVTVPSTISGNGGNGTTTFGNGQLNGLQGIEGLQILAKYINKNLNHQYGAATTAEGVERTGLGDCWGLSAWTAKVLHDNGYTVRIVQGASVEASNHRWVQVSINGKWINFDPSLVTRKYGSKPYYTTCASVSQIIATYYA
;
A
#
# COMPACT_ATOMS: atom_id res chain seq x y z
N MET A 1 -14.87 -5.89 21.96
CA MET A 1 -15.14 -7.21 22.58
C MET A 1 -16.35 -7.03 23.48
N VAL A 2 -17.42 -7.77 23.22
CA VAL A 2 -18.64 -7.72 24.05
C VAL A 2 -18.70 -9.01 24.86
N VAL A 3 -18.89 -8.88 26.16
CA VAL A 3 -19.08 -10.03 27.06
C VAL A 3 -20.57 -10.21 27.27
N PHE A 4 -21.10 -11.36 26.85
CA PHE A 4 -22.51 -11.67 26.96
C PHE A 4 -22.76 -12.70 28.06
N PHE A 5 -23.74 -12.41 28.92
CA PHE A 5 -24.15 -13.22 30.06
C PHE A 5 -25.62 -13.66 29.89
N PRO A 6 -25.89 -14.85 29.34
CA PRO A 6 -27.25 -15.35 29.28
C PRO A 6 -27.68 -15.80 30.69
N GLU A 7 -28.75 -15.24 31.25
CA GLU A 7 -29.21 -15.49 32.63
C GLU A 7 -29.37 -16.99 32.98
N LYS A 8 -29.74 -17.83 32.00
CA LYS A 8 -29.93 -19.28 32.21
C LYS A 8 -28.73 -20.15 31.88
N ASN A 9 -27.63 -19.60 31.37
CA ASN A 9 -26.53 -20.40 30.85
C ASN A 9 -25.27 -20.16 31.68
N GLN A 10 -24.71 -21.22 32.26
CA GLN A 10 -23.52 -21.15 33.13
C GLN A 10 -22.22 -20.85 32.37
N ASN A 11 -22.29 -20.21 31.20
CA ASN A 11 -21.17 -19.96 30.32
C ASN A 11 -21.10 -18.46 29.98
N ILE A 12 -19.88 -17.95 29.93
CA ILE A 12 -19.61 -16.62 29.39
C ILE A 12 -19.22 -16.77 27.93
N TYR A 13 -19.76 -15.85 27.13
CA TYR A 13 -19.51 -15.74 25.71
C TYR A 13 -18.74 -14.46 25.43
N ILE A 14 -17.58 -14.59 24.78
CA ILE A 14 -16.74 -13.47 24.34
C ILE A 14 -16.99 -13.28 22.85
N LEU A 15 -17.51 -12.12 22.47
CA LEU A 15 -17.86 -11.80 21.09
C LEU A 15 -16.88 -10.78 20.50
N TYR A 16 -16.32 -11.11 19.34
CA TYR A 16 -15.58 -10.17 18.50
C TYR A 16 -16.54 -9.31 17.66
N PRO A 17 -16.08 -8.16 17.12
CA PRO A 17 -16.95 -7.20 16.41
C PRO A 17 -17.72 -7.75 15.20
N CYS A 18 -17.38 -8.94 14.71
CA CYS A 18 -18.03 -9.62 13.59
C CYS A 18 -18.81 -10.89 14.01
N ASP A 19 -18.87 -11.19 15.31
CA ASP A 19 -19.61 -12.34 15.84
C ASP A 19 -21.05 -11.93 16.19
N TYR A 20 -22.00 -12.83 15.94
CA TYR A 20 -23.41 -12.64 16.30
C TYR A 20 -23.91 -13.82 17.14
N VAL A 21 -24.88 -13.55 18.03
CA VAL A 21 -25.56 -14.57 18.82
C VAL A 21 -26.99 -14.71 18.31
N LEU A 22 -27.34 -15.91 17.82
CA LEU A 22 -28.74 -16.26 17.61
C LEU A 22 -29.29 -16.95 18.87
N ILE A 23 -30.32 -16.37 19.46
CA ILE A 23 -31.03 -16.97 20.60
C ILE A 23 -32.21 -17.77 20.04
N GLN A 24 -32.09 -19.11 20.04
CA GLN A 24 -33.24 -19.98 19.76
C GLN A 24 -34.17 -20.04 20.99
N LYS A 25 -35.46 -20.30 20.73
CA LYS A 25 -36.55 -20.40 21.74
C LYS A 25 -36.27 -21.38 22.90
N ASN A 26 -35.24 -22.23 22.77
CA ASN A 26 -34.78 -23.19 23.78
C ASN A 26 -33.54 -22.72 24.58
N ASN A 27 -33.26 -21.40 24.62
CA ASN A 27 -32.29 -20.74 25.50
C ASN A 27 -30.80 -21.14 25.40
N SER A 28 -30.41 -21.92 24.40
CA SER A 28 -28.99 -22.15 24.08
C SER A 28 -28.54 -21.20 22.97
N PRO A 29 -27.65 -20.22 23.24
CA PRO A 29 -27.15 -19.30 22.24
C PRO A 29 -26.24 -20.03 21.25
N ILE A 30 -26.49 -19.83 19.96
CA ILE A 30 -25.62 -20.29 18.88
C ILE A 30 -24.69 -19.12 18.53
N LEU A 31 -23.38 -19.35 18.67
CA LEU A 31 -22.34 -18.44 18.22
C LEU A 31 -22.15 -18.62 16.71
N ILE A 32 -22.29 -17.53 15.95
CA ILE A 32 -21.99 -17.51 14.52
C ILE A 32 -20.87 -16.50 14.30
N GLY A 33 -19.70 -16.98 13.89
CA GLY A 33 -18.50 -16.16 13.72
C GLY A 33 -17.21 -16.98 13.78
N TYR A 34 -16.07 -16.35 13.47
CA TYR A 34 -14.79 -17.02 13.23
C TYR A 34 -13.92 -17.21 14.50
N GLY A 35 -14.37 -16.84 15.72
CA GLY A 35 -13.45 -16.89 16.87
C GLY A 35 -13.95 -16.67 18.30
N GLY A 36 -15.19 -16.98 18.66
CA GLY A 36 -15.67 -16.87 20.06
C GLY A 36 -15.27 -18.05 20.96
N GLY A 37 -14.65 -17.78 22.11
CA GLY A 37 -14.35 -18.79 23.15
C GLY A 37 -15.50 -18.96 24.15
N LYS A 38 -15.74 -20.20 24.63
CA LYS A 38 -16.74 -20.53 25.66
C LYS A 38 -16.04 -20.84 26.99
N ILE A 39 -16.25 -20.01 28.01
CA ILE A 39 -15.68 -20.24 29.35
C ILE A 39 -16.81 -20.62 30.31
N LYS A 40 -16.69 -21.75 31.01
CA LYS A 40 -17.67 -22.09 32.06
C LYS A 40 -17.49 -21.12 33.22
N ARG A 41 -18.59 -20.59 33.75
CA ARG A 41 -18.62 -19.55 34.79
C ARG A 41 -17.81 -19.90 36.04
N LYS A 42 -17.71 -21.19 36.37
CA LYS A 42 -16.90 -21.69 37.49
C LYS A 42 -15.38 -21.49 37.33
N TRP A 43 -14.88 -21.23 36.12
CA TRP A 43 -13.45 -21.02 35.87
C TRP A 43 -13.03 -19.55 35.82
N ILE A 44 -13.97 -18.60 35.95
CA ILE A 44 -13.67 -17.16 35.85
C ILE A 44 -12.80 -16.70 37.01
N PHE A 45 -13.20 -17.02 38.24
CA PHE A 45 -12.48 -16.62 39.46
C PHE A 45 -11.05 -17.18 39.52
N PRO A 46 -10.78 -18.47 39.24
CA PRO A 46 -9.40 -18.95 39.20
C PRO A 46 -8.59 -18.32 38.06
N MET A 47 -9.20 -17.97 36.92
CA MET A 47 -8.50 -17.34 35.79
C MET A 47 -8.19 -15.86 36.04
N LEU A 48 -9.09 -15.11 36.68
CA LEU A 48 -8.83 -13.74 37.16
C LEU A 48 -7.79 -13.72 38.29
N LEU A 49 -7.81 -14.72 39.16
CA LEU A 49 -6.81 -14.89 40.22
C LEU A 49 -5.42 -15.17 39.62
N LEU A 50 -5.32 -16.00 38.58
CA LEU A 50 -4.05 -16.27 37.88
C LEU A 50 -3.50 -15.01 37.18
N LEU A 51 -4.38 -14.21 36.56
CA LEU A 51 -4.02 -12.96 35.90
C LEU A 51 -3.63 -11.87 36.91
N GLY A 52 -4.24 -11.88 38.10
CA GLY A 52 -3.87 -11.01 39.23
C GLY A 52 -2.55 -11.41 39.87
N ILE A 53 -2.27 -12.71 40.05
CA ILE A 53 -1.00 -13.22 40.59
C ILE A 53 0.18 -12.88 39.65
N ALA A 54 -0.04 -12.92 38.32
CA ALA A 54 0.95 -12.52 37.33
C ALA A 54 1.36 -11.03 37.41
N LEU A 55 0.54 -10.18 38.04
CA LEU A 55 0.85 -8.75 38.24
C LEU A 55 1.63 -8.45 39.53
N VAL A 56 1.68 -9.38 40.49
CA VAL A 56 2.20 -9.12 41.86
C VAL A 56 3.53 -9.83 42.14
N LEU A 57 3.98 -10.75 41.28
CA LEU A 57 5.30 -11.40 41.40
C LEU A 57 6.35 -10.69 40.53
N ASN A 58 6.75 -9.48 40.94
CA ASN A 58 7.95 -8.82 40.42
C ASN A 58 8.69 -8.10 41.57
N VAL A 59 8.92 -8.83 42.66
CA VAL A 59 9.72 -8.36 43.80
C VAL A 59 10.70 -9.46 44.18
N SER A 60 11.99 -9.24 43.92
CA SER A 60 13.05 -9.24 44.94
C SER A 60 14.42 -9.02 44.31
N ASP A 61 14.98 -7.81 44.50
CA ASP A 61 16.42 -7.64 44.69
C ASP A 61 16.66 -7.51 46.19
N VAL A 62 17.32 -8.51 46.78
CA VAL A 62 18.02 -8.41 48.07
C VAL A 62 19.37 -9.08 47.89
N SER A 63 20.43 -8.28 48.00
CA SER A 63 21.82 -8.72 48.08
C SER A 63 22.18 -9.04 49.53
N ALA A 64 22.83 -10.18 49.77
CA ALA A 64 23.80 -10.39 50.84
C ALA A 64 24.70 -11.60 50.52
N ALA A 65 25.98 -11.45 50.83
CA ALA A 65 27.13 -12.24 50.37
C ALA A 65 27.30 -13.64 51.00
N THR A 66 28.14 -14.48 50.36
CA THR A 66 29.47 -14.97 50.86
C THR A 66 29.84 -16.36 50.26
N SER A 67 31.02 -16.43 49.59
CA SER A 67 32.02 -17.54 49.42
C SER A 67 31.60 -19.01 49.17
N ASN A 68 32.25 -19.87 48.38
CA ASN A 68 33.49 -19.90 47.57
C ASN A 68 33.42 -21.10 46.60
N ASN A 69 34.17 -21.01 45.49
CA ASN A 69 34.76 -22.10 44.67
C ASN A 69 33.87 -23.14 43.97
N SER A 70 33.80 -23.05 42.64
CA SER A 70 34.49 -24.03 41.78
C SER A 70 34.58 -23.50 40.34
N THR A 71 35.78 -23.60 39.79
CA THR A 71 36.23 -23.25 38.46
C THR A 71 35.49 -23.99 37.34
N THR A 72 34.97 -23.27 36.34
CA THR A 72 35.04 -23.67 34.91
C THR A 72 34.74 -22.49 33.98
N LEU A 73 35.73 -22.20 33.12
CA LEU A 73 35.73 -21.48 31.85
C LEU A 73 34.76 -20.29 31.62
N ASP A 74 35.41 -19.13 31.55
CA ASP A 74 34.93 -17.87 30.98
C ASP A 74 34.46 -18.03 29.52
N SER A 75 33.17 -17.77 29.32
CA SER A 75 32.66 -17.08 28.15
C SER A 75 31.41 -16.33 28.60
N GLN A 76 31.62 -15.09 29.05
CA GLN A 76 30.57 -14.09 29.18
C GLN A 76 29.66 -14.09 27.93
N VAL A 77 28.46 -14.62 28.07
CA VAL A 77 27.32 -14.19 27.26
C VAL A 77 26.40 -13.45 28.21
N THR A 78 26.57 -12.13 28.23
CA THR A 78 25.61 -11.16 28.74
C THR A 78 24.23 -11.47 28.17
N SER A 79 23.31 -11.92 29.04
CA SER A 79 21.89 -11.97 28.76
C SER A 79 21.40 -10.55 28.45
N GLN A 80 21.31 -10.22 27.16
CA GLN A 80 20.67 -8.99 26.71
C GLN A 80 19.18 -9.09 27.03
N VAL A 81 18.75 -8.39 28.07
CA VAL A 81 17.34 -8.01 28.22
C VAL A 81 17.05 -7.01 27.10
N SER A 82 16.62 -7.54 25.95
CA SER A 82 16.18 -6.71 24.82
C SER A 82 14.95 -5.92 25.27
N SER A 83 15.16 -4.67 25.64
CA SER A 83 14.08 -3.73 25.90
C SER A 83 13.27 -3.58 24.62
N GLN A 84 11.99 -3.96 24.65
CA GLN A 84 11.12 -3.87 23.49
C GLN A 84 10.97 -2.40 23.08
N ILE A 85 11.34 -2.07 21.84
CA ILE A 85 11.25 -0.71 21.31
C ILE A 85 9.77 -0.28 21.28
N THR A 86 9.47 0.91 21.78
CA THR A 86 8.12 1.50 21.75
C THR A 86 8.16 2.92 21.19
N TYR A 87 7.07 3.34 20.56
CA TYR A 87 6.89 4.67 20.01
C TYR A 87 5.67 5.35 20.60
N THR A 88 5.77 6.64 20.89
CA THR A 88 4.59 7.42 21.29
C THR A 88 3.71 7.71 20.07
N PRO A 89 2.40 7.96 20.26
CA PRO A 89 1.52 8.38 19.15
C PRO A 89 2.06 9.60 18.38
N ASN A 90 2.66 10.57 19.08
CA ASN A 90 3.25 11.75 18.44
C ASN A 90 4.41 11.38 17.49
N GLU A 91 5.26 10.43 17.88
CA GLU A 91 6.37 9.96 17.04
C GLU A 91 5.87 9.22 15.79
N VAL A 92 4.82 8.40 15.95
CA VAL A 92 4.16 7.71 14.83
C VAL A 92 3.51 8.74 13.89
N ASN A 93 2.86 9.77 14.43
CA ASN A 93 2.24 10.84 13.67
C ASN A 93 3.24 11.70 12.89
N ASP A 94 4.41 11.99 13.47
CA ASP A 94 5.48 12.69 12.77
C ASP A 94 6.04 11.86 11.61
N ALA A 95 6.21 10.55 11.83
CA ALA A 95 6.58 9.62 10.76
C ALA A 95 5.49 9.52 9.68
N ALA A 96 4.21 9.57 10.07
CA ALA A 96 3.07 9.56 9.16
C ALA A 96 3.09 10.78 8.23
N THR A 97 3.35 11.98 8.76
CA THR A 97 3.55 13.19 7.93
C THR A 97 4.65 12.98 6.90
N LYS A 98 5.81 12.42 7.30
CA LYS A 98 6.95 12.17 6.39
C LYS A 98 6.59 11.18 5.29
N VAL A 99 5.97 10.05 5.63
CA VAL A 99 5.57 9.03 4.66
C VAL A 99 4.48 9.55 3.72
N LYS A 100 3.46 10.24 4.24
CA LYS A 100 2.43 10.91 3.43
C LYS A 100 3.08 11.86 2.43
N ASN A 101 3.97 12.76 2.89
CA ASN A 101 4.62 13.73 2.00
C ASN A 101 5.52 13.06 0.97
N PHE A 102 6.22 11.98 1.36
CA PHE A 102 6.99 11.18 0.42
C PHE A 102 6.09 10.53 -0.64
N CYS A 103 4.96 9.95 -0.25
CA CYS A 103 3.99 9.36 -1.18
C CYS A 103 3.35 10.40 -2.09
N ASP A 104 3.05 11.60 -1.59
CA ASP A 104 2.50 12.69 -2.41
C ASP A 104 3.52 13.16 -3.46
N ALA A 105 4.80 13.27 -3.08
CA ALA A 105 5.84 13.72 -3.99
C ALA A 105 6.29 12.63 -4.97
N ASN A 106 6.42 11.39 -4.49
CA ASN A 106 7.08 10.30 -5.23
C ASN A 106 6.09 9.27 -5.78
N HIS A 107 4.80 9.39 -5.41
CA HIS A 107 3.73 8.47 -5.83
C HIS A 107 4.05 7.00 -5.51
N LYS A 108 4.88 6.78 -4.48
CA LYS A 108 5.30 5.47 -3.97
C LYS A 108 5.63 5.47 -2.49
N LEU A 109 5.61 4.28 -1.90
CA LEU A 109 6.10 4.10 -0.53
C LEU A 109 7.63 4.26 -0.47
N PRO A 110 8.17 4.83 0.62
CA PRO A 110 9.58 4.73 0.92
C PRO A 110 9.93 3.29 1.33
N ASN A 111 11.21 2.92 1.28
CA ASN A 111 11.65 1.58 1.73
C ASN A 111 11.46 1.41 3.25
N TYR A 112 11.67 2.48 4.00
CA TYR A 112 11.52 2.56 5.45
C TYR A 112 11.22 4.02 5.85
N VAL A 113 10.81 4.22 7.09
CA VAL A 113 10.74 5.54 7.73
C VAL A 113 11.60 5.52 8.98
N THR A 114 12.38 6.57 9.18
CA THR A 114 13.18 6.73 10.39
C THR A 114 12.33 7.35 11.50
N ILE A 115 12.18 6.62 12.61
CA ILE A 115 11.54 7.10 13.84
C ILE A 115 12.62 7.09 14.92
N LYS A 116 12.92 8.27 15.49
CA LYS A 116 14.14 8.49 16.29
C LYS A 116 15.40 8.10 15.50
N ASN A 117 16.11 7.07 15.94
CA ASN A 117 17.35 6.58 15.32
C ASN A 117 17.18 5.20 14.66
N GLU A 118 15.95 4.71 14.55
CA GLU A 118 15.65 3.37 14.06
C GLU A 118 14.97 3.40 12.69
N GLN A 119 15.39 2.51 11.79
CA GLN A 119 14.73 2.31 10.51
C GLN A 119 13.53 1.38 10.69
N VAL A 120 12.33 1.94 10.56
CA VAL A 120 11.08 1.18 10.63
C VAL A 120 10.62 0.83 9.22
N THR A 121 10.53 -0.46 8.91
CA THR A 121 10.09 -0.92 7.59
C THR A 121 8.61 -0.60 7.36
N MET A 122 8.17 -0.54 6.09
CA MET A 122 6.78 -0.25 5.77
C MET A 122 5.74 -1.23 6.38
N PRO A 123 5.99 -2.56 6.47
CA PRO A 123 5.06 -3.47 7.13
C PRO A 123 4.91 -3.19 8.62
N GLN A 124 6.04 -2.91 9.29
CA GLN A 124 6.05 -2.51 10.70
C GLN A 124 5.35 -1.16 10.89
N PHE A 125 5.55 -0.23 9.95
CA PHE A 125 4.92 1.08 9.99
C PHE A 125 3.40 1.00 9.80
N LEU A 126 2.91 0.13 8.92
CA LEU A 126 1.46 -0.14 8.80
C LEU A 126 0.85 -0.59 10.12
N TYR A 127 1.57 -1.42 10.88
CA TYR A 127 1.14 -1.86 12.20
C TYR A 127 1.07 -0.72 13.22
N LEU A 128 2.10 0.14 13.26
CA LEU A 128 2.11 1.33 14.12
C LEU A 128 0.94 2.26 13.80
N LEU A 129 0.75 2.60 12.53
CA LEU A 129 -0.33 3.48 12.06
C LEU A 129 -1.71 2.95 12.43
N THR A 130 -1.98 1.67 12.15
CA THR A 130 -3.29 1.06 12.43
C THR A 130 -3.54 0.92 13.93
N THR A 131 -2.51 0.64 14.72
CA THR A 131 -2.63 0.61 16.18
C THR A 131 -2.92 1.99 16.76
N ASP A 132 -2.28 3.04 16.24
CA ASP A 132 -2.52 4.42 16.68
C ASP A 132 -3.95 4.89 16.34
N VAL A 133 -4.45 4.61 15.13
CA VAL A 133 -5.85 4.90 14.77
C VAL A 133 -6.83 4.24 15.75
N VAL A 134 -6.57 2.98 16.11
CA VAL A 134 -7.40 2.22 17.05
C VAL A 134 -7.35 2.83 18.45
N GLN A 135 -6.16 3.11 18.98
CA GLN A 135 -5.98 3.72 20.30
C GLN A 135 -6.61 5.10 20.36
N THR A 136 -6.35 5.95 19.37
CA THR A 136 -6.94 7.28 19.24
C THR A 136 -8.47 7.21 19.20
N SER A 137 -9.04 6.23 18.49
CA SER A 137 -10.51 6.04 18.44
C SER A 137 -11.14 5.67 19.79
N GLN A 138 -10.33 5.15 20.72
CA GLN A 138 -10.72 4.74 22.08
C GLN A 138 -10.31 5.77 23.14
N GLY A 139 -9.69 6.90 22.75
CA GLY A 139 -9.18 7.91 23.67
C GLY A 139 -7.89 7.53 24.40
N SER A 140 -7.16 6.53 23.90
CA SER A 140 -5.88 6.11 24.47
C SER A 140 -4.70 6.80 23.79
N ALA A 141 -3.68 7.14 24.58
CA ALA A 141 -2.40 7.71 24.11
C ALA A 141 -1.19 6.85 24.55
N ALA A 142 -1.42 5.56 24.80
CA ALA A 142 -0.38 4.63 25.24
C ALA A 142 0.73 4.48 24.18
N ALA A 143 1.97 4.26 24.62
CA ALA A 143 3.06 3.93 23.72
C ALA A 143 2.78 2.61 22.98
N ILE A 144 3.15 2.57 21.70
CA ILE A 144 2.91 1.44 20.81
C ILE A 144 4.20 0.64 20.67
N PRO A 145 4.22 -0.64 21.06
CA PRO A 145 5.39 -1.49 20.86
C PRO A 145 5.62 -1.75 19.37
N LEU A 146 6.87 -1.62 18.94
CA LEU A 146 7.30 -2.10 17.64
C LEU A 146 7.24 -3.63 17.64
N LYS A 147 6.58 -4.17 16.62
CA LYS A 147 6.59 -5.60 16.33
C LYS A 147 7.42 -5.86 15.10
N ASP A 148 8.03 -7.03 15.03
CA ASP A 148 8.51 -7.53 13.76
C ASP A 148 7.32 -7.93 12.89
N VAL A 149 7.29 -7.43 11.66
CA VAL A 149 6.19 -7.62 10.72
C VAL A 149 6.76 -7.92 9.35
N GLN A 150 6.43 -9.09 8.84
CA GLN A 150 6.89 -9.52 7.53
C GLN A 150 6.08 -8.82 6.41
N ALA A 151 6.75 -8.59 5.28
CA ALA A 151 6.12 -8.10 4.07
C ALA A 151 5.03 -9.08 3.55
N PRO A 152 4.01 -8.59 2.83
CA PRO A 152 3.03 -9.47 2.20
C PRO A 152 3.70 -10.41 1.19
N LEU A 153 3.18 -11.64 1.07
CA LEU A 153 3.69 -12.61 0.08
C LEU A 153 3.41 -12.18 -1.37
N ASN A 154 2.34 -11.40 -1.55
CA ASN A 154 1.90 -10.85 -2.82
C ASN A 154 1.11 -9.56 -2.58
N SER A 155 1.47 -8.49 -3.30
CA SER A 155 0.68 -7.25 -3.37
C SER A 155 0.02 -7.15 -4.75
N ASN A 156 -0.95 -8.03 -5.01
CA ASN A 156 -1.68 -8.08 -6.28
C ASN A 156 -3.13 -7.59 -6.08
N GLY A 157 -3.68 -6.88 -7.07
CA GLY A 157 -5.06 -6.35 -7.06
C GLY A 157 -5.20 -5.02 -7.81
N THR A 158 -6.34 -4.34 -7.67
CA THR A 158 -6.56 -2.97 -8.16
C THR A 158 -7.34 -2.19 -7.11
N THR A 159 -6.84 -1.03 -6.68
CA THR A 159 -7.60 -0.14 -5.80
C THR A 159 -8.48 0.76 -6.65
N ARG A 160 -9.79 0.71 -6.43
CA ARG A 160 -10.75 1.45 -7.27
C ARG A 160 -10.88 2.93 -6.88
N GLY A 161 -10.32 3.31 -5.73
CA GLY A 161 -10.46 4.63 -5.15
C GLY A 161 -11.86 4.85 -4.57
N GLY A 162 -12.04 5.95 -3.84
CA GLY A 162 -13.32 6.29 -3.21
C GLY A 162 -13.11 6.99 -1.87
N THR A 163 -14.12 6.89 -1.01
CA THR A 163 -14.08 7.49 0.33
C THR A 163 -14.43 6.43 1.37
N LEU A 164 -13.65 6.37 2.45
CA LEU A 164 -13.99 5.61 3.64
C LEU A 164 -14.41 6.58 4.74
N THR A 165 -15.58 6.38 5.32
CA THR A 165 -16.03 7.09 6.52
C THR A 165 -15.16 6.74 7.73
N LYS A 166 -15.25 7.55 8.78
CA LYS A 166 -14.59 7.31 10.07
C LYS A 166 -14.77 5.89 10.58
N LYS A 167 -16.03 5.42 10.60
CA LYS A 167 -16.37 4.07 11.04
C LYS A 167 -15.69 3.00 10.17
N GLU A 168 -15.67 3.19 8.86
CA GLU A 168 -15.09 2.21 7.93
C GLU A 168 -13.58 2.11 8.07
N TYR A 169 -12.86 3.23 8.08
CA TYR A 169 -11.40 3.17 8.21
C TYR A 169 -10.93 2.77 9.61
N THR A 170 -11.70 3.04 10.68
CA THR A 170 -11.37 2.52 12.03
C THR A 170 -11.58 1.01 12.11
N ASN A 171 -12.64 0.49 11.49
CA ASN A 171 -12.86 -0.95 11.39
C ASN A 171 -11.77 -1.63 10.52
N LEU A 172 -11.36 -0.97 9.44
CA LEU A 172 -10.25 -1.41 8.61
C LEU A 172 -8.93 -1.46 9.40
N ALA A 173 -8.64 -0.44 10.22
CA ALA A 173 -7.47 -0.42 11.09
C ALA A 173 -7.48 -1.59 12.09
N LEU A 174 -8.63 -1.83 12.74
CA LEU A 174 -8.83 -2.98 13.64
C LEU A 174 -8.57 -4.31 12.93
N ASN A 175 -9.08 -4.47 11.71
CA ASN A 175 -8.90 -5.69 10.92
C ASN A 175 -7.43 -5.93 10.58
N ILE A 176 -6.73 -4.92 10.03
CA ILE A 176 -5.31 -5.03 9.66
C ILE A 176 -4.45 -5.32 10.89
N LYS A 177 -4.70 -4.62 12.01
CA LYS A 177 -4.01 -4.90 13.27
C LYS A 177 -4.20 -6.36 13.70
N SER A 178 -5.43 -6.89 13.60
CA SER A 178 -5.74 -8.29 13.92
C SER A 178 -5.02 -9.28 12.99
N ILE A 179 -4.93 -8.99 11.69
CA ILE A 179 -4.19 -9.81 10.72
C ILE A 179 -2.70 -9.86 11.09
N VAL A 180 -2.09 -8.70 11.37
CA VAL A 180 -0.67 -8.64 11.74
C VAL A 180 -0.42 -9.32 13.09
N ASP A 181 -1.29 -9.11 14.09
CA ASP A 181 -1.15 -9.73 15.41
C ASP A 181 -1.24 -11.27 15.35
N SER A 182 -2.03 -11.81 14.42
CA SER A 182 -2.22 -13.26 14.28
C SER A 182 -1.22 -13.95 13.36
N THR A 183 -0.75 -13.26 12.31
CA THR A 183 0.10 -13.87 11.26
C THR A 183 1.55 -13.41 11.30
N GLY A 184 1.85 -12.33 12.03
CA GLY A 184 3.15 -11.65 11.96
C GLY A 184 3.44 -11.02 10.60
N ARG A 185 2.42 -10.87 9.73
CA ARG A 185 2.58 -10.42 8.34
C ARG A 185 1.58 -9.33 7.98
N ALA A 186 2.02 -8.34 7.21
CA ALA A 186 1.12 -7.35 6.63
C ALA A 186 0.25 -7.98 5.51
N PRO A 187 -1.04 -7.59 5.40
CA PRO A 187 -1.90 -8.06 4.31
C PRO A 187 -1.46 -7.46 2.97
N GLY A 188 -1.57 -8.23 1.89
CA GLY A 188 -1.32 -7.75 0.52
C GLY A 188 -2.42 -6.83 -0.02
N ASN A 189 -3.66 -7.08 0.39
CA ASN A 189 -4.81 -6.20 0.18
C ASN A 189 -5.88 -6.49 1.25
N VAL A 190 -6.84 -5.59 1.40
CA VAL A 190 -8.01 -5.80 2.27
C VAL A 190 -9.28 -5.36 1.55
N SER A 191 -10.32 -6.20 1.61
CA SER A 191 -11.64 -5.89 1.05
C SER A 191 -12.38 -4.85 1.90
N THR A 192 -12.96 -3.85 1.23
CA THR A 192 -13.74 -2.77 1.83
C THR A 192 -15.03 -2.52 1.04
N SER A 193 -15.87 -1.59 1.51
CA SER A 193 -17.08 -1.13 0.80
C SER A 193 -16.79 -0.54 -0.58
N ILE A 194 -15.59 -0.01 -0.82
CA ILE A 194 -15.16 0.56 -2.10
C ILE A 194 -14.31 -0.41 -2.95
N GLY A 195 -14.23 -1.68 -2.55
CA GLY A 195 -13.43 -2.72 -3.20
C GLY A 195 -12.14 -3.06 -2.44
N GLN A 196 -11.18 -3.67 -3.12
CA GLN A 196 -9.91 -4.08 -2.52
C GLN A 196 -8.94 -2.91 -2.43
N ILE A 197 -8.39 -2.66 -1.24
CA ILE A 197 -7.34 -1.67 -1.03
C ILE A 197 -6.00 -2.39 -0.86
N LYS A 198 -5.03 -2.07 -1.71
CA LYS A 198 -3.69 -2.68 -1.67
C LYS A 198 -2.89 -2.22 -0.48
N TYR A 199 -1.92 -3.06 -0.09
CA TYR A 199 -0.93 -2.79 0.93
C TYR A 199 -0.34 -1.37 0.88
N GLU A 200 0.09 -0.90 -0.29
CA GLU A 200 0.73 0.42 -0.43
C GLU A 200 -0.25 1.55 -0.17
N THR A 201 -1.48 1.38 -0.65
CA THR A 201 -2.56 2.34 -0.41
C THR A 201 -3.01 2.36 1.03
N LEU A 202 -3.02 1.21 1.73
CA LEU A 202 -3.31 1.15 3.17
C LEU A 202 -2.35 2.03 3.96
N ILE A 203 -1.04 1.91 3.73
CA ILE A 203 -0.03 2.70 4.45
C ILE A 203 -0.23 4.20 4.20
N TYR A 204 -0.48 4.59 2.96
CA TYR A 204 -0.70 5.99 2.65
C TYR A 204 -1.98 6.57 3.26
N ILE A 205 -3.12 5.88 3.16
CA ILE A 205 -4.37 6.41 3.70
C ILE A 205 -4.31 6.51 5.22
N PHE A 206 -3.66 5.58 5.89
CA PHE A 206 -3.44 5.68 7.33
C PHE A 206 -2.41 6.75 7.69
N SER A 207 -1.40 6.98 6.86
CA SER A 207 -0.48 8.11 7.03
C SER A 207 -1.23 9.45 6.93
N LYS A 208 -2.16 9.59 5.97
CA LYS A 208 -3.04 10.77 5.85
C LYS A 208 -3.94 10.97 7.06
N ILE A 209 -4.53 9.89 7.57
CA ILE A 209 -5.40 9.94 8.76
C ILE A 209 -4.63 10.47 9.96
N MET A 210 -3.41 9.96 10.17
CA MET A 210 -2.58 10.35 11.32
C MET A 210 -1.96 11.74 11.18
N ASP A 211 -1.60 12.15 9.95
CA ASP A 211 -1.21 13.54 9.66
C ASP A 211 -2.36 14.54 9.93
N PHE A 212 -3.59 14.19 9.53
CA PHE A 212 -4.78 14.97 9.86
C PHE A 212 -5.00 15.05 11.37
N GLN A 213 -4.89 13.91 12.07
CA GLN A 213 -5.04 13.83 13.53
C GLN A 213 -4.05 14.75 14.23
N LYS A 214 -2.77 14.72 13.81
CA LYS A 214 -1.70 15.53 14.38
C LYS A 214 -2.05 17.02 14.35
N THR A 215 -2.58 17.48 13.22
CA THR A 215 -2.92 18.89 12.98
C THR A 215 -4.22 19.29 13.68
N ASN A 216 -5.24 18.45 13.60
CA ASN A 216 -6.61 18.79 14.00
C ASN A 216 -7.02 18.27 15.39
N LYS A 217 -6.14 17.51 16.06
CA LYS A 217 -6.36 16.85 17.36
C LYS A 217 -7.59 15.96 17.40
N ARG A 218 -8.02 15.45 16.25
CA ARG A 218 -9.14 14.53 16.07
C ARG A 218 -8.97 13.71 14.81
N LEU A 219 -9.51 12.50 14.79
CA LEU A 219 -9.60 11.70 13.56
C LEU A 219 -10.54 12.36 12.53
N PRO A 220 -10.24 12.27 11.21
CA PRO A 220 -11.07 12.87 10.16
C PRO A 220 -12.43 12.17 10.04
N ASN A 221 -13.46 12.87 9.57
CA ASN A 221 -14.79 12.23 9.41
C ASN A 221 -14.81 11.21 8.26
N TYR A 222 -13.90 11.37 7.30
CA TYR A 222 -13.69 10.47 6.19
C TYR A 222 -12.25 10.60 5.68
N VAL A 223 -11.77 9.61 4.94
CA VAL A 223 -10.53 9.68 4.18
C VAL A 223 -10.81 9.35 2.71
N THR A 224 -10.27 10.17 1.81
CA THR A 224 -10.26 9.85 0.39
C THR A 224 -9.16 8.84 0.10
N VAL A 225 -9.57 7.69 -0.41
CA VAL A 225 -8.71 6.62 -0.91
C VAL A 225 -8.47 6.91 -2.40
N PRO A 226 -7.24 7.22 -2.80
CA PRO A 226 -6.95 7.33 -4.23
C PRO A 226 -7.10 5.97 -4.90
N SER A 227 -7.48 5.95 -6.16
CA SER A 227 -7.43 4.74 -7.00
C SER A 227 -5.99 4.22 -7.17
N THR A 228 -5.00 5.09 -6.93
CA THR A 228 -3.58 4.73 -6.96
C THR A 228 -2.84 5.38 -5.79
N ILE A 229 -2.33 4.55 -4.87
CA ILE A 229 -0.99 4.75 -4.30
C ILE A 229 -0.23 3.56 -4.73
N SER A 230 0.59 3.81 -5.71
CA SER A 230 1.34 2.74 -6.28
C SER A 230 2.56 2.51 -5.43
N GLY A 231 2.88 1.27 -5.12
CA GLY A 231 4.22 0.88 -5.56
C GLY A 231 4.23 1.10 -7.07
N ASN A 232 4.88 2.17 -7.55
CA ASN A 232 5.01 2.57 -8.96
C ASN A 232 3.71 2.66 -9.83
N GLY A 233 3.16 3.86 -10.10
CA GLY A 233 1.97 4.14 -10.94
C GLY A 233 1.09 5.33 -10.46
N GLY A 234 1.28 6.60 -10.80
CA GLY A 234 1.11 7.20 -12.13
C GLY A 234 -0.37 7.56 -12.33
N ASN A 235 -0.82 8.72 -11.84
CA ASN A 235 -2.24 9.12 -11.93
C ASN A 235 -2.53 9.83 -13.25
N GLY A 236 -2.90 9.05 -14.27
CA GLY A 236 -3.58 9.53 -15.46
C GLY A 236 -4.98 8.96 -15.50
N THR A 237 -5.99 9.74 -15.09
CA THR A 237 -7.38 9.41 -15.43
C THR A 237 -7.55 9.72 -16.91
N THR A 238 -7.33 8.70 -17.75
CA THR A 238 -7.83 8.71 -19.10
C THR A 238 -8.76 7.53 -19.30
N THR A 239 -9.82 7.73 -20.06
CA THR A 239 -10.78 6.70 -20.46
C THR A 239 -10.15 5.70 -21.46
N PHE A 240 -8.86 5.87 -21.79
CA PHE A 240 -8.21 5.24 -22.93
C PHE A 240 -7.65 3.86 -22.59
N GLY A 241 -7.94 2.89 -23.46
CA GLY A 241 -7.62 1.48 -23.23
C GLY A 241 -8.47 0.79 -22.17
N ASN A 242 -9.66 1.30 -21.84
CA ASN A 242 -10.56 0.73 -20.83
C ASN A 242 -9.87 0.56 -19.45
N GLY A 243 -9.02 1.52 -19.08
CA GLY A 243 -8.24 1.51 -17.84
C GLY A 243 -6.94 0.68 -17.87
N GLN A 244 -6.64 -0.03 -18.97
CA GLN A 244 -5.42 -0.83 -19.11
C GLN A 244 -4.14 0.02 -19.26
N LEU A 245 -4.29 1.30 -19.61
CA LEU A 245 -3.19 2.24 -19.84
C LEU A 245 -3.09 3.33 -18.78
N ASN A 246 -3.75 3.13 -17.63
CA ASN A 246 -3.62 4.01 -16.47
C ASN A 246 -2.52 3.44 -15.56
N GLY A 247 -1.74 4.30 -14.91
CA GLY A 247 -0.68 3.85 -14.00
C GLY A 247 0.63 3.45 -14.67
N LEU A 248 0.86 3.82 -15.94
CA LEU A 248 2.12 3.52 -16.60
C LEU A 248 3.26 4.28 -15.88
N GLN A 249 4.31 3.58 -15.46
CA GLN A 249 5.50 4.21 -14.86
C GLN A 249 6.82 3.51 -15.21
N GLY A 250 7.89 4.31 -15.25
CA GLY A 250 9.24 3.84 -15.51
C GLY A 250 9.38 3.09 -16.85
N ILE A 251 10.38 2.23 -16.95
CA ILE A 251 10.62 1.41 -18.15
C ILE A 251 9.50 0.37 -18.35
N GLU A 252 8.93 -0.15 -17.27
CA GLU A 252 7.86 -1.15 -17.31
C GLU A 252 6.57 -0.59 -17.93
N GLY A 253 6.18 0.64 -17.59
CA GLY A 253 5.04 1.31 -18.20
C GLY A 253 5.21 1.51 -19.71
N LEU A 254 6.43 1.77 -20.18
CA LEU A 254 6.73 1.81 -21.62
C LEU A 254 6.56 0.42 -22.26
N GLN A 255 6.97 -0.65 -21.58
CA GLN A 255 6.75 -2.02 -22.08
C GLN A 255 5.27 -2.38 -22.15
N ILE A 256 4.48 -1.99 -21.15
CA ILE A 256 3.02 -2.19 -21.13
C ILE A 256 2.37 -1.45 -22.29
N LEU A 257 2.73 -0.16 -22.48
CA LEU A 257 2.22 0.63 -23.60
C LEU A 257 2.60 0.02 -24.94
N ALA A 258 3.85 -0.42 -25.10
CA ALA A 258 4.30 -1.05 -26.33
C ALA A 258 3.51 -2.34 -26.64
N LYS A 259 3.28 -3.19 -25.64
CA LYS A 259 2.44 -4.39 -25.80
C LYS A 259 1.00 -4.03 -26.17
N TYR A 260 0.43 -2.99 -25.56
CA TYR A 260 -0.90 -2.52 -25.91
C TYR A 260 -0.98 -2.01 -27.35
N ILE A 261 -0.03 -1.16 -27.77
CA ILE A 261 0.05 -0.65 -29.15
C ILE A 261 0.15 -1.83 -30.11
N ASN A 262 1.05 -2.78 -29.87
CA ASN A 262 1.23 -3.93 -30.74
C ASN A 262 -0.03 -4.79 -30.85
N LYS A 263 -0.81 -4.92 -29.77
CA LYS A 263 -2.04 -5.71 -29.76
C LYS A 263 -3.22 -4.99 -30.40
N ASN A 264 -3.41 -3.72 -30.11
CA ASN A 264 -4.66 -3.01 -30.39
C ASN A 264 -4.56 -1.97 -31.51
N LEU A 265 -3.36 -1.47 -31.80
CA LEU A 265 -3.11 -0.49 -32.85
C LEU A 265 -2.27 -1.08 -33.98
N ASN A 266 -2.30 -0.45 -35.15
CA ASN A 266 -1.39 -0.79 -36.22
C ASN A 266 -1.02 0.43 -37.07
N HIS A 267 0.18 0.41 -37.65
CA HIS A 267 0.57 1.43 -38.60
C HIS A 267 -0.09 1.18 -39.97
N GLN A 268 -0.55 2.23 -40.64
CA GLN A 268 -1.05 2.17 -42.01
C GLN A 268 -0.75 3.49 -42.75
N TYR A 269 -0.36 3.40 -44.02
CA TYR A 269 -0.09 4.59 -44.83
C TYR A 269 -1.40 5.36 -45.09
N GLY A 270 -1.38 6.67 -44.88
CA GLY A 270 -2.57 7.52 -45.02
C GLY A 270 -3.65 7.32 -43.95
N ALA A 271 -3.35 6.59 -42.87
CA ALA A 271 -4.23 6.49 -41.71
C ALA A 271 -4.18 7.76 -40.86
N ALA A 272 -4.77 7.73 -39.67
CA ALA A 272 -4.88 8.91 -38.83
C ALA A 272 -3.52 9.54 -38.50
N THR A 273 -3.45 10.86 -38.63
CA THR A 273 -2.29 11.72 -38.32
C THR A 273 -2.39 12.40 -36.95
N THR A 274 -3.51 12.22 -36.24
CA THR A 274 -3.77 12.80 -34.92
C THR A 274 -4.04 11.73 -33.87
N ALA A 275 -3.88 12.09 -32.59
CA ALA A 275 -4.14 11.17 -31.48
C ALA A 275 -5.60 10.69 -31.47
N GLU A 276 -6.55 11.60 -31.66
CA GLU A 276 -7.99 11.31 -31.67
C GLU A 276 -8.39 10.39 -32.84
N GLY A 277 -7.74 10.57 -33.99
CA GLY A 277 -7.98 9.73 -35.16
C GLY A 277 -7.46 8.30 -34.96
N VAL A 278 -6.28 8.14 -34.36
CA VAL A 278 -5.74 6.82 -34.00
C VAL A 278 -6.65 6.11 -33.02
N GLU A 279 -7.13 6.84 -32.02
CA GLU A 279 -8.00 6.28 -30.99
C GLU A 279 -9.33 5.79 -31.56
N ARG A 280 -9.94 6.58 -32.45
CA ARG A 280 -11.22 6.23 -33.10
C ARG A 280 -11.13 5.02 -34.02
N THR A 281 -9.96 4.77 -34.61
CA THR A 281 -9.83 3.81 -35.73
C THR A 281 -8.95 2.60 -35.42
N GLY A 282 -8.10 2.68 -34.39
CA GLY A 282 -7.04 1.71 -34.14
C GLY A 282 -5.88 1.77 -35.16
N LEU A 283 -5.92 2.71 -36.11
CA LEU A 283 -4.95 2.82 -37.20
C LEU A 283 -4.34 4.22 -37.23
N GLY A 284 -3.02 4.29 -37.38
CA GLY A 284 -2.31 5.56 -37.47
C GLY A 284 -1.12 5.50 -38.38
N ASP A 285 -0.67 6.66 -38.85
CA ASP A 285 0.66 6.79 -39.41
C ASP A 285 1.68 7.19 -38.32
N CYS A 286 2.92 7.50 -38.72
CA CYS A 286 3.95 7.90 -37.77
C CYS A 286 3.61 9.20 -37.00
N TRP A 287 2.78 10.08 -37.56
CA TRP A 287 2.35 11.30 -36.88
C TRP A 287 1.28 10.99 -35.85
N GLY A 288 0.23 10.26 -36.24
CA GLY A 288 -0.88 9.92 -35.35
C GLY A 288 -0.45 9.01 -34.21
N LEU A 289 0.32 7.96 -34.49
CA LEU A 289 0.79 7.03 -33.46
C LEU A 289 1.71 7.73 -32.45
N SER A 290 2.56 8.66 -32.91
CA SER A 290 3.43 9.44 -32.04
C SER A 290 2.65 10.43 -31.18
N ALA A 291 1.68 11.12 -31.76
CA ALA A 291 0.81 12.03 -31.02
C ALA A 291 0.00 11.28 -29.95
N TRP A 292 -0.59 10.14 -30.31
CA TRP A 292 -1.35 9.30 -29.37
C TRP A 292 -0.45 8.76 -28.25
N THR A 293 0.72 8.25 -28.59
CA THR A 293 1.68 7.71 -27.61
C THR A 293 2.18 8.78 -26.65
N ALA A 294 2.54 9.96 -27.16
CA ALA A 294 2.95 11.08 -26.33
C ALA A 294 1.83 11.52 -25.38
N LYS A 295 0.58 11.56 -25.84
CA LYS A 295 -0.59 11.85 -25.01
C LYS A 295 -0.75 10.82 -23.88
N VAL A 296 -0.76 9.53 -24.20
CA VAL A 296 -0.91 8.48 -23.18
C VAL A 296 0.21 8.53 -22.14
N LEU A 297 1.46 8.74 -22.57
CA LEU A 297 2.59 8.84 -21.65
C LEU A 297 2.53 10.13 -20.82
N HIS A 298 2.23 11.27 -21.43
CA HIS A 298 2.11 12.53 -20.71
C HIS A 298 0.98 12.48 -19.67
N ASP A 299 -0.17 11.92 -20.03
CA ASP A 299 -1.30 11.73 -19.12
C ASP A 299 -0.93 10.80 -17.95
N ASN A 300 0.04 9.89 -18.12
CA ASN A 300 0.58 9.02 -17.05
C ASN A 300 1.75 9.66 -16.25
N GLY A 301 2.05 10.94 -16.47
CA GLY A 301 3.08 11.67 -15.73
C GLY A 301 4.50 11.45 -16.25
N TYR A 302 4.67 11.04 -17.50
CA TYR A 302 5.99 11.06 -18.14
C TYR A 302 6.26 12.42 -18.76
N THR A 303 7.47 12.94 -18.55
CA THR A 303 7.99 14.01 -19.41
C THR A 303 8.38 13.41 -20.75
N VAL A 304 7.75 13.88 -21.83
CA VAL A 304 7.93 13.35 -23.18
C VAL A 304 8.19 14.46 -24.19
N ARG A 305 8.82 14.13 -25.30
CA ARG A 305 8.91 15.02 -26.47
C ARG A 305 8.67 14.25 -27.76
N ILE A 306 7.97 14.88 -28.70
CA ILE A 306 7.83 14.36 -30.06
C ILE A 306 9.03 14.88 -30.86
N VAL A 307 9.73 13.97 -31.53
CA VAL A 307 10.91 14.26 -32.34
C VAL A 307 10.69 13.80 -33.77
N GLN A 308 11.47 14.37 -34.68
CA GLN A 308 11.39 14.09 -36.12
C GLN A 308 12.78 13.89 -36.73
N GLY A 309 12.85 13.02 -37.73
CA GLY A 309 14.06 12.71 -38.49
C GLY A 309 13.75 11.98 -39.78
N ALA A 310 14.70 11.98 -40.71
CA ALA A 310 14.59 11.18 -41.94
C ALA A 310 14.93 9.71 -41.66
N SER A 311 14.10 8.80 -42.18
CA SER A 311 14.39 7.36 -42.30
C SER A 311 14.40 6.96 -43.78
N VAL A 312 14.72 5.70 -44.07
CA VAL A 312 14.65 5.17 -45.44
C VAL A 312 13.20 5.06 -45.96
N GLU A 313 12.22 4.99 -45.06
CA GLU A 313 10.80 4.85 -45.37
C GLU A 313 10.04 6.18 -45.38
N ALA A 314 10.55 7.23 -44.71
CA ALA A 314 9.90 8.54 -44.65
C ALA A 314 10.92 9.67 -44.44
N SER A 315 10.79 10.75 -45.21
CA SER A 315 11.63 11.95 -45.05
C SER A 315 11.38 12.70 -43.73
N ASN A 316 10.20 12.53 -43.13
CA ASN A 316 9.77 13.20 -41.90
C ASN A 316 9.13 12.19 -40.92
N HIS A 317 9.87 11.14 -40.56
CA HIS A 317 9.42 10.16 -39.57
C HIS A 317 9.35 10.78 -38.18
N ARG A 318 8.25 10.54 -37.46
CA ARG A 318 8.05 11.02 -36.08
C ARG A 318 8.02 9.87 -35.10
N TRP A 319 8.60 10.11 -33.93
CA TRP A 319 8.51 9.22 -32.77
C TRP A 319 8.57 10.01 -31.47
N VAL A 320 8.47 9.31 -30.34
CA VAL A 320 8.46 9.89 -29.00
C VAL A 320 9.81 9.64 -28.32
N GLN A 321 10.30 10.62 -27.56
CA GLN A 321 11.34 10.40 -26.57
C GLN A 321 10.77 10.65 -25.17
N VAL A 322 11.17 9.82 -24.22
CA VAL A 322 10.70 9.85 -22.83
C VAL A 322 11.87 10.18 -21.92
N SER A 323 11.71 11.10 -20.99
CA SER A 323 12.75 11.43 -20.00
C SER A 323 12.65 10.48 -18.81
N ILE A 324 13.67 9.66 -18.59
CA ILE A 324 13.80 8.76 -17.44
C ILE A 324 15.15 9.03 -16.79
N ASN A 325 15.15 9.41 -15.51
CA ASN A 325 16.36 9.71 -14.72
C ASN A 325 17.29 10.73 -15.42
N GLY A 326 16.72 11.77 -16.04
CA GLY A 326 17.47 12.82 -16.73
C GLY A 326 18.03 12.40 -18.11
N LYS A 327 17.72 11.20 -18.60
CA LYS A 327 18.11 10.72 -19.93
C LYS A 327 16.89 10.56 -20.84
N TRP A 328 17.06 10.96 -22.10
CA TRP A 328 16.05 10.74 -23.13
C TRP A 328 16.20 9.34 -23.72
N ILE A 329 15.15 8.53 -23.62
CA ILE A 329 15.05 7.22 -24.25
C ILE A 329 14.07 7.28 -25.41
N ASN A 330 14.35 6.56 -26.49
CA ASN A 330 13.43 6.48 -27.64
C ASN A 330 12.22 5.61 -27.31
N PHE A 331 11.08 5.99 -27.88
CA PHE A 331 9.87 5.20 -28.00
C PHE A 331 9.28 5.42 -29.40
N ASP A 332 9.47 4.46 -30.29
CA ASP A 332 8.91 4.49 -31.65
C ASP A 332 7.65 3.63 -31.75
N PRO A 333 6.45 4.24 -31.69
CA PRO A 333 5.23 3.47 -31.71
C PRO A 333 4.96 2.85 -33.07
N SER A 334 5.54 3.37 -34.16
CA SER A 334 5.35 2.78 -35.49
C SER A 334 6.06 1.44 -35.57
N LEU A 335 7.31 1.37 -35.12
CA LEU A 335 8.11 0.13 -35.13
C LEU A 335 7.58 -0.94 -34.16
N VAL A 336 6.88 -0.53 -33.11
CA VAL A 336 6.17 -1.43 -32.19
C VAL A 336 4.97 -2.13 -32.86
N THR A 337 4.37 -1.55 -33.89
CA THR A 337 3.19 -2.16 -34.53
C THR A 337 3.54 -3.41 -35.33
N ARG A 338 2.53 -4.25 -35.59
CA ARG A 338 2.68 -5.48 -36.35
C ARG A 338 3.18 -5.24 -37.78
N LYS A 339 2.78 -4.12 -38.41
CA LYS A 339 3.22 -3.76 -39.76
C LYS A 339 4.74 -3.72 -39.91
N TYR A 340 5.47 -3.28 -38.88
CA TYR A 340 6.93 -3.17 -38.91
C TYR A 340 7.63 -4.23 -38.06
N GLY A 341 6.94 -5.35 -37.77
CA GLY A 341 7.54 -6.53 -37.17
C GLY A 341 7.61 -6.54 -35.64
N SER A 342 6.79 -5.73 -34.95
CA SER A 342 6.66 -5.80 -33.49
C SER A 342 7.97 -5.54 -32.74
N LYS A 343 8.77 -4.57 -33.19
CA LYS A 343 10.10 -4.29 -32.63
C LYS A 343 10.00 -3.76 -31.20
N PRO A 344 11.08 -3.86 -30.39
CA PRO A 344 11.15 -3.20 -29.10
C PRO A 344 10.96 -1.68 -29.24
N TYR A 345 10.22 -1.06 -28.30
CA TYR A 345 9.85 0.36 -28.39
C TYR A 345 11.04 1.31 -28.52
N TYR A 346 12.20 0.97 -27.96
CA TYR A 346 13.40 1.81 -28.00
C TYR A 346 14.12 1.76 -29.34
N THR A 347 13.68 0.90 -30.26
CA THR A 347 14.20 0.87 -31.63
C THR A 347 13.79 2.14 -32.36
N THR A 348 14.68 2.70 -33.17
CA THR A 348 14.34 3.81 -34.08
C THR A 348 14.95 3.53 -35.45
N CYS A 349 14.30 4.03 -36.51
CA CYS A 349 14.80 3.98 -37.89
C CYS A 349 15.35 5.33 -38.38
N ALA A 350 15.39 6.34 -37.51
CA ALA A 350 15.83 7.70 -37.85
C ALA A 350 16.71 8.29 -36.74
N SER A 351 17.45 9.34 -37.09
CA SER A 351 18.18 10.19 -36.12
C SER A 351 17.42 11.49 -35.90
N VAL A 352 17.41 12.00 -34.65
CA VAL A 352 16.70 13.24 -34.32
C VAL A 352 17.31 14.40 -35.10
N SER A 353 16.51 15.05 -35.94
CA SER A 353 16.84 16.30 -36.62
C SER A 353 16.12 17.51 -36.02
N GLN A 354 14.93 17.28 -35.43
CA GLN A 354 14.10 18.34 -34.88
C GLN A 354 13.28 17.83 -33.68
N ILE A 355 13.10 18.70 -32.68
CA ILE A 355 12.10 18.52 -31.61
C ILE A 355 10.84 19.28 -32.01
N ILE A 356 9.71 18.57 -32.08
CA ILE A 356 8.42 19.13 -32.52
C ILE A 356 7.66 19.74 -31.34
N ALA A 357 7.58 19.02 -30.22
CA ALA A 357 6.90 19.45 -29.00
C ALA A 357 7.50 18.75 -27.78
N THR A 358 7.49 19.41 -26.63
CA THR A 358 7.87 18.82 -25.34
C THR A 358 6.75 19.04 -24.34
N TYR A 359 6.39 17.98 -23.62
CA TYR A 359 5.35 17.95 -22.61
C TYR A 359 6.00 17.54 -21.29
N TYR A 360 6.02 18.47 -20.33
CA TYR A 360 6.55 18.21 -19.00
C TYR A 360 5.46 17.61 -18.11
N ALA A 361 5.87 16.64 -17.29
CA ALA A 361 5.01 16.01 -16.30
C ALA A 361 4.77 16.90 -15.08
#